data_AF-A0A1H6ZTA4-F1
#
_entry.id   AF-A0A1H6ZTA4-F1
#
_cell.length_a   1.000
_cell.length_b   1.000
_cell.length_c   1.000
_cell.angle_alpha   90.00
_cell.angle_beta   90.00
_cell.angle_gamma   90.00
#
_symmetry.space_group_name_H-M   'P 1'
#
loop_
_entity.id
_entity.type
_entity.pdbx_description
1 polymer ?
#
loop_
_entity_poly.entity_id
_entity_poly.type
_entity_poly.pdbx_seq_one_letter_code
_entity_poly.pdbx_strand_id
1 'polypeptide(L)'
;MTSPKPLSLSIAGQSGKPLSGAQKKFNSLIGRIEKQRKLLAAWQAALPLCQERWSGEFKPLLDEYRARNREFVFFLDQSGERLKLTKTDRRTLGELICELASSLIGDDGDEALKALYNKHSGSDFDRDARVENELLKNAMEHAFGIDLGDDLDLDSHENVAQRLFEKLQAQAEQPTPRKGRAGTERKSAQQLRREEAEAQAGRSVREVYRKLASALHPDRETNAAERERKTGLMQR
;
A
#
# COMPACT_ATOMS: atom_id res chain seq x y z
N MET A 1 31.26 -21.27 5.32
CA MET A 1 30.19 -21.95 6.07
C MET A 1 29.41 -22.82 5.08
N THR A 2 29.40 -24.12 5.31
CA THR A 2 28.82 -25.14 4.42
C THR A 2 27.30 -25.06 4.42
N SER A 3 26.70 -24.68 3.28
CA SER A 3 25.25 -24.73 3.09
C SER A 3 24.73 -26.16 3.35
N PRO A 4 23.67 -26.34 4.17
CA PRO A 4 23.15 -27.67 4.45
C PRO A 4 22.53 -28.25 3.18
N LYS A 5 23.01 -29.45 2.80
CA LYS A 5 22.51 -30.23 1.68
C LYS A 5 21.01 -30.50 1.93
N PRO A 6 20.09 -30.15 1.01
CA PRO A 6 18.68 -30.39 1.24
C PRO A 6 18.45 -31.91 1.28
N LEU A 7 18.05 -32.41 2.45
CA LEU A 7 17.59 -33.78 2.62
C LEU A 7 16.27 -33.90 1.86
N SER A 8 16.31 -34.44 0.65
CA SER A 8 15.13 -34.71 -0.16
C SER A 8 14.35 -35.89 0.44
N LEU A 9 13.47 -35.57 1.39
CA LEU A 9 12.55 -36.52 2.01
C LEU A 9 11.43 -36.86 1.04
N SER A 10 11.56 -37.95 0.29
CA SER A 10 10.51 -38.46 -0.60
C SER A 10 10.17 -39.90 -0.24
N ILE A 11 8.89 -40.25 -0.27
CA ILE A 11 8.45 -41.63 -0.06
C ILE A 11 8.55 -42.37 -1.41
N ALA A 12 9.44 -43.35 -1.49
CA ALA A 12 9.53 -44.27 -2.62
C ALA A 12 8.49 -45.40 -2.50
N GLY A 13 8.04 -45.93 -3.64
CA GLY A 13 7.18 -47.12 -3.67
C GLY A 13 7.96 -48.36 -3.21
N GLN A 14 7.31 -49.26 -2.48
CA GLN A 14 7.87 -50.60 -2.22
C GLN A 14 7.90 -51.40 -3.52
N SER A 15 8.94 -52.22 -3.71
CA SER A 15 9.22 -53.01 -4.92
C SER A 15 7.95 -53.65 -5.50
N GLY A 16 7.51 -53.17 -6.67
CA GLY A 16 6.38 -53.73 -7.42
C GLY A 16 4.98 -53.20 -7.07
N LYS A 17 4.81 -52.26 -6.13
CA LYS A 17 3.49 -51.63 -5.83
C LYS A 17 3.47 -50.13 -6.15
N PRO A 18 2.41 -49.62 -6.83
CA PRO A 18 2.28 -48.19 -7.10
C PRO A 18 2.06 -47.39 -5.80
N LEU A 19 2.51 -46.14 -5.79
CA LEU A 19 2.35 -45.22 -4.66
C LEU A 19 0.86 -45.05 -4.29
N SER A 20 0.57 -45.12 -2.98
CA SER A 20 -0.78 -44.82 -2.47
C SER A 20 -1.15 -43.35 -2.67
N GLY A 21 -2.44 -43.04 -2.62
CA GLY A 21 -2.93 -41.65 -2.73
C GLY A 21 -2.32 -40.72 -1.66
N ALA A 22 -2.12 -41.23 -0.44
CA ALA A 22 -1.48 -40.50 0.65
C ALA A 22 0.02 -40.25 0.37
N GLN A 23 0.75 -41.24 -0.16
CA GLN A 23 2.17 -41.11 -0.52
C GLN A 23 2.37 -40.11 -1.68
N LYS A 24 1.50 -40.14 -2.69
CA LYS A 24 1.51 -39.14 -3.77
C LYS A 24 1.25 -37.73 -3.24
N LYS A 25 0.28 -37.57 -2.33
CA LYS A 25 -0.04 -36.28 -1.70
C LYS A 25 1.15 -35.77 -0.86
N PHE A 26 1.80 -36.64 -0.09
CA PHE A 26 3.00 -36.30 0.68
C PHE A 26 4.14 -35.83 -0.25
N ASN A 27 4.49 -36.59 -1.27
CA ASN A 27 5.56 -36.21 -2.21
C ASN A 27 5.25 -34.88 -2.93
N SER A 28 3.98 -34.63 -3.28
CA SER A 28 3.55 -33.36 -3.85
C SER A 28 3.73 -32.18 -2.89
N LEU A 29 3.38 -32.35 -1.60
CA LEU A 29 3.58 -31.33 -0.58
C LEU A 29 5.06 -31.04 -0.34
N ILE A 30 5.93 -32.06 -0.30
CA ILE A 30 7.37 -31.89 -0.22
C ILE A 30 7.89 -31.10 -1.43
N GLY A 31 7.46 -31.44 -2.64
CA GLY A 31 7.84 -30.69 -3.84
C GLY A 31 7.41 -29.22 -3.81
N ARG A 32 6.24 -28.92 -3.23
CA ARG A 32 5.79 -27.53 -3.01
C ARG A 32 6.66 -26.80 -1.99
N ILE A 33 7.02 -27.45 -0.88
CA ILE A 33 7.91 -26.91 0.15
C ILE A 33 9.29 -26.62 -0.45
N GLU A 34 9.86 -27.53 -1.23
CA GLU A 34 11.16 -27.33 -1.87
C GLU A 34 11.13 -26.14 -2.84
N LYS A 35 10.05 -25.98 -3.63
CA LYS A 35 9.86 -24.80 -4.49
C LYS A 35 9.80 -23.50 -3.68
N GLN A 36 9.04 -23.48 -2.58
CA GLN A 36 8.94 -22.31 -1.71
C GLN A 36 10.27 -21.97 -1.03
N ARG A 37 11.02 -22.98 -0.57
CA ARG A 37 12.37 -22.80 0.02
C ARG A 37 13.34 -22.19 -0.98
N LYS A 38 13.33 -22.64 -2.24
CA LYS A 38 14.15 -22.05 -3.30
C LYS A 38 13.79 -20.59 -3.56
N LEU A 39 12.49 -20.28 -3.61
CA LEU A 39 12.03 -18.90 -3.78
C LEU A 39 12.45 -18.02 -2.60
N LEU A 40 12.28 -18.49 -1.36
CA LEU A 40 12.71 -17.77 -0.16
C LEU A 40 14.23 -17.51 -0.17
N ALA A 41 15.03 -18.51 -0.53
CA ALA A 41 16.48 -18.35 -0.63
C ALA A 41 16.87 -17.32 -1.70
N ALA A 42 16.16 -17.29 -2.84
CA ALA A 42 16.38 -16.29 -3.87
C ALA A 42 16.07 -14.87 -3.35
N TRP A 43 14.97 -14.69 -2.62
CA TRP A 43 14.64 -13.41 -1.97
C TRP A 43 15.66 -12.99 -0.92
N GLN A 44 16.08 -13.93 -0.06
CA GLN A 44 17.09 -13.68 0.97
C GLN A 44 18.45 -13.27 0.37
N ALA A 45 18.78 -13.76 -0.83
CA ALA A 45 19.98 -13.35 -1.55
C ALA A 45 19.81 -11.99 -2.26
N ALA A 46 18.61 -11.69 -2.79
CA ALA A 46 18.36 -10.45 -3.54
C ALA A 46 18.14 -9.23 -2.64
N LEU A 47 17.48 -9.41 -1.49
CA LEU A 47 17.11 -8.31 -0.58
C LEU A 47 18.32 -7.46 -0.14
N PRO A 48 19.44 -8.03 0.33
CA PRO A 48 20.59 -7.23 0.73
C PRO A 48 21.17 -6.40 -0.42
N LEU A 49 21.21 -6.95 -1.64
CA LEU A 49 21.71 -6.25 -2.83
C LEU A 49 20.81 -5.06 -3.19
N CYS A 50 19.50 -5.24 -3.11
CA CYS A 50 18.55 -4.15 -3.31
C CYS A 50 18.69 -3.08 -2.22
N GLN A 51 18.84 -3.49 -0.96
CA GLN A 51 19.03 -2.56 0.17
C GLN A 51 20.33 -1.78 0.04
N GLU A 52 21.43 -2.42 -0.34
CA GLU A 52 22.73 -1.78 -0.55
C GLU A 52 22.68 -0.76 -1.69
N ARG A 53 22.07 -1.12 -2.83
CA ARG A 53 21.87 -0.16 -3.93
C ARG A 53 20.95 0.99 -3.54
N TRP A 54 19.86 0.68 -2.82
CA TRP A 54 18.94 1.70 -2.34
C TRP A 54 19.64 2.70 -1.41
N SER A 55 20.37 2.22 -0.39
CA SER A 55 21.03 3.10 0.58
C SER A 55 22.29 3.76 0.04
N GLY A 56 23.03 3.10 -0.86
CA GLY A 56 24.30 3.58 -1.39
C GLY A 56 24.18 4.50 -2.60
N GLU A 57 23.23 4.24 -3.50
CA GLU A 57 23.11 4.97 -4.77
C GLU A 57 21.84 5.82 -4.82
N PHE A 58 20.67 5.19 -4.61
CA PHE A 58 19.38 5.86 -4.86
C PHE A 58 19.00 6.87 -3.78
N LYS A 59 19.12 6.51 -2.50
CA LYS A 59 18.72 7.38 -1.38
C LYS A 59 19.52 8.68 -1.33
N PRO A 60 20.86 8.68 -1.47
CA PRO A 60 21.63 9.94 -1.51
C PRO A 60 21.24 10.84 -2.68
N LEU A 61 21.01 10.28 -3.88
CA LEU A 61 20.56 11.04 -5.04
C LEU A 61 19.16 11.63 -4.84
N LEU A 62 18.25 10.87 -4.23
CA LEU A 62 16.92 11.34 -3.88
C LEU A 62 16.97 12.47 -2.84
N ASP A 63 17.86 12.36 -1.85
CA ASP A 63 18.06 13.39 -0.83
C ASP A 63 18.64 14.67 -1.44
N GLU A 64 19.62 14.57 -2.33
CA GLU A 64 20.16 15.73 -3.05
C GLU A 64 19.09 16.38 -3.96
N TYR A 65 18.32 15.57 -4.68
CA TYR A 65 17.20 16.04 -5.49
C TYR A 65 16.17 16.80 -4.64
N ARG A 66 15.79 16.26 -3.48
CA ARG A 66 14.86 16.92 -2.55
C ARG A 66 15.43 18.22 -2.00
N ALA A 67 16.70 18.22 -1.59
CA ALA A 67 17.38 19.42 -1.10
C ALA A 67 17.42 20.53 -2.17
N ARG A 68 17.72 20.18 -3.42
CA ARG A 68 17.75 21.16 -4.53
C ARG A 68 16.38 21.67 -4.92
N ASN A 69 15.36 20.82 -4.92
CA ASN A 69 13.99 21.30 -5.15
C ASN A 69 13.49 22.20 -4.01
N ARG A 70 13.90 21.91 -2.77
CA ARG A 70 13.64 22.79 -1.64
C ARG A 70 14.29 24.15 -1.84
N GLU A 71 15.58 24.20 -2.18
CA GLU A 71 16.27 25.47 -2.51
C GLU A 71 15.55 26.21 -3.66
N PHE A 72 15.14 25.47 -4.69
CA PHE A 72 14.45 26.03 -5.86
C PHE A 72 13.10 26.65 -5.51
N VAL A 73 12.26 26.01 -4.70
CA VAL A 73 10.93 26.56 -4.35
C VAL A 73 11.05 27.84 -3.51
N PHE A 74 12.02 27.90 -2.58
CA PHE A 74 12.30 29.14 -1.84
C PHE A 74 12.89 30.23 -2.74
N PHE A 75 13.70 29.86 -3.74
CA PHE A 75 14.20 30.81 -4.72
C PHE A 75 13.07 31.39 -5.59
N LEU A 76 12.09 30.58 -5.99
CA LEU A 76 10.90 31.03 -6.71
C LEU A 76 10.09 32.04 -5.91
N ASP A 77 9.86 31.78 -4.62
CA ASP A 77 9.18 32.71 -3.71
C ASP A 77 9.89 34.07 -3.65
N GLN A 78 11.19 34.05 -3.33
CA GLN A 78 12.00 35.28 -3.24
C GLN A 78 12.07 36.05 -4.57
N SER A 79 12.14 35.34 -5.69
CA SER A 79 12.17 35.95 -7.02
C SER A 79 10.83 36.56 -7.39
N GLY A 80 9.72 35.91 -7.03
CA GLY A 80 8.36 36.40 -7.24
C GLY A 80 8.07 37.72 -6.53
N GLU A 81 8.70 37.94 -5.37
CA GLU A 81 8.60 39.22 -4.63
C GLU A 81 9.39 40.36 -5.28
N ARG A 82 10.52 40.03 -5.93
CA ARG A 82 11.41 41.03 -6.55
C ARG A 82 10.96 41.42 -7.96
N LEU A 83 10.35 40.48 -8.68
CA LEU A 83 9.93 40.68 -10.07
C LEU A 83 8.60 41.42 -10.16
N LYS A 84 8.48 42.31 -11.16
CA LYS A 84 7.21 42.96 -11.50
C LYS A 84 6.34 42.00 -12.31
N LEU A 85 5.71 41.05 -11.61
CA LEU A 85 4.78 40.09 -12.20
C LEU A 85 3.38 40.67 -12.36
N THR A 86 2.70 40.26 -13.44
CA THR A 86 1.27 40.53 -13.61
C THR A 86 0.45 39.77 -12.56
N LYS A 87 -0.83 40.10 -12.42
CA LYS A 87 -1.72 39.37 -11.50
C LYS A 87 -1.84 37.89 -11.89
N THR A 88 -1.88 37.59 -13.18
CA THR A 88 -1.96 36.22 -13.70
C THR A 88 -0.67 35.46 -13.41
N ASP A 89 0.49 36.04 -13.73
CA ASP A 89 1.78 35.36 -13.52
C ASP A 89 2.06 35.13 -12.03
N ARG A 90 1.69 36.09 -11.16
CA ARG A 90 1.81 35.91 -9.71
C ARG A 90 0.94 34.77 -9.19
N ARG A 91 -0.27 34.61 -9.74
CA ARG A 91 -1.16 33.50 -9.39
C ARG A 91 -0.57 32.17 -9.83
N THR A 92 -0.14 32.06 -11.09
CA THR A 92 0.49 30.84 -11.62
C THR A 92 1.75 30.46 -10.84
N LEU A 93 2.57 31.44 -10.47
CA LEU A 93 3.74 31.21 -9.62
C LEU A 93 3.34 30.67 -8.24
N GLY A 94 2.31 31.24 -7.62
CA GLY A 94 1.79 30.75 -6.34
C GLY A 94 1.27 29.32 -6.42
N GLU A 95 0.51 28.99 -7.46
CA GLU A 95 0.02 27.61 -7.72
C GLU A 95 1.19 26.63 -7.87
N LEU A 96 2.22 26.97 -8.64
CA LEU A 96 3.43 26.15 -8.80
C LEU A 96 4.22 25.99 -7.49
N ILE A 97 4.33 27.06 -6.68
CA ILE A 97 4.99 27.00 -5.37
C ILE A 97 4.22 26.07 -4.43
N CYS A 98 2.89 26.15 -4.42
CA CYS A 98 2.06 25.26 -3.61
C CYS A 98 2.24 23.79 -4.01
N GLU A 99 2.20 23.47 -5.31
CA GLU A 99 2.40 22.10 -5.81
C GLU A 99 3.80 21.55 -5.48
N LEU A 100 4.85 22.37 -5.66
CA LEU A 100 6.20 21.96 -5.32
C LEU A 100 6.37 21.78 -3.81
N ALA A 101 5.89 22.73 -3.00
CA ALA A 101 5.99 22.66 -1.54
C ALA A 101 5.26 21.43 -1.00
N SER A 102 4.02 21.17 -1.42
CA SER A 102 3.26 19.99 -0.96
C SER A 102 3.94 18.67 -1.33
N SER A 103 4.56 18.58 -2.51
CA SER A 103 5.29 17.37 -2.94
C SER A 103 6.61 17.13 -2.16
N LEU A 104 7.17 18.19 -1.56
CA LEU A 104 8.43 18.13 -0.82
C LEU A 104 8.24 17.91 0.67
N ILE A 105 7.08 18.26 1.23
CA ILE A 105 6.72 17.97 2.61
C ILE A 105 6.64 16.45 2.76
N GLY A 106 7.58 15.88 3.51
CA GLY A 106 7.59 14.47 3.89
C GLY A 106 7.04 14.25 5.29
N ASP A 107 7.22 13.04 5.80
CA ASP A 107 6.78 12.62 7.14
C ASP A 107 7.40 13.45 8.29
N ASP A 108 8.52 14.13 8.03
CA ASP A 108 9.17 15.05 8.98
C ASP A 108 8.43 16.39 9.12
N GLY A 109 7.50 16.68 8.22
CA GLY A 109 6.60 17.82 8.32
C GLY A 109 7.32 19.17 8.28
N ASP A 110 8.24 19.38 7.33
CA ASP A 110 9.06 20.61 7.20
C ASP A 110 8.20 21.89 7.33
N GLU A 111 8.26 22.49 8.52
CA GLU A 111 7.46 23.66 8.89
C GLU A 111 7.74 24.89 8.02
N ALA A 112 8.95 25.00 7.46
CA ALA A 112 9.27 26.09 6.55
C ALA A 112 8.58 25.90 5.19
N LEU A 113 8.47 24.67 4.70
CA LEU A 113 7.72 24.35 3.48
C LEU A 113 6.21 24.49 3.71
N LYS A 114 5.69 24.09 4.87
CA LYS A 114 4.29 24.34 5.24
C LYS A 114 3.97 25.83 5.30
N ALA A 115 4.82 26.63 5.94
CA ALA A 115 4.66 28.08 5.98
C ALA A 115 4.67 28.70 4.58
N LEU A 116 5.52 28.20 3.69
CA LEU A 116 5.57 28.63 2.30
C LEU A 116 4.30 28.25 1.54
N TYR A 117 3.80 27.02 1.69
CA TYR A 117 2.52 26.59 1.13
C TYR A 117 1.39 27.52 1.61
N ASN A 118 1.26 27.71 2.93
CA ASN A 118 0.21 28.53 3.55
C ASN A 118 0.20 29.97 3.03
N LYS A 119 1.40 30.54 2.81
CA LYS A 119 1.58 31.89 2.24
C LYS A 119 0.96 32.02 0.85
N HIS A 120 1.14 31.02 -0.02
CA HIS A 120 0.71 31.07 -1.42
C HIS A 120 -0.69 30.50 -1.66
N SER A 121 -1.11 29.51 -0.87
CA SER A 121 -2.44 28.90 -0.97
C SER A 121 -3.53 29.75 -0.29
N GLY A 122 -3.17 30.50 0.76
CA GLY A 122 -4.13 31.16 1.64
C GLY A 122 -4.91 30.19 2.54
N SER A 123 -4.46 28.95 2.64
CA SER A 123 -5.01 27.87 3.48
C SER A 123 -3.94 27.34 4.43
N ASP A 124 -4.32 26.41 5.30
CA ASP A 124 -3.39 25.73 6.20
C ASP A 124 -3.13 24.32 5.67
N PHE A 125 -1.86 23.97 5.45
CA PHE A 125 -1.45 22.68 4.89
C PHE A 125 -1.97 21.51 5.70
N ASP A 126 -1.81 21.53 7.03
CA ASP A 126 -2.22 20.40 7.87
C ASP A 126 -3.75 20.22 7.84
N ARG A 127 -4.51 21.32 7.75
CA ARG A 127 -5.96 21.26 7.53
C ARG A 127 -6.30 20.68 6.15
N ASP A 128 -5.66 21.15 5.09
CA ASP A 128 -5.95 20.71 3.73
C ASP A 128 -5.60 19.23 3.54
N ALA A 129 -4.47 18.78 4.10
CA ALA A 129 -4.04 17.38 4.10
C ALA A 129 -5.06 16.48 4.84
N ARG A 130 -5.60 16.93 5.98
CA ARG A 130 -6.68 16.19 6.68
C ARG A 130 -7.93 16.05 5.82
N VAL A 131 -8.36 17.12 5.14
CA VAL A 131 -9.53 17.08 4.26
C VAL A 131 -9.29 16.14 3.08
N GLU A 132 -8.11 16.18 2.46
CA GLU A 132 -7.75 15.28 1.37
C GLU A 132 -7.71 13.81 1.84
N ASN A 133 -7.13 13.55 3.01
CA ASN A 133 -7.12 12.25 3.65
C ASN A 133 -8.54 11.73 3.94
N GLU A 134 -9.43 12.56 4.49
CA GLU A 134 -10.84 12.20 4.69
C GLU A 134 -11.55 11.86 3.38
N LEU A 135 -11.32 12.64 2.31
CA LEU A 135 -11.88 12.36 0.98
C LEU A 135 -11.37 11.03 0.41
N LEU A 136 -10.07 10.77 0.53
CA LEU A 136 -9.45 9.53 0.09
C LEU A 136 -10.01 8.33 0.86
N LYS A 137 -10.12 8.43 2.20
CA LYS A 137 -10.75 7.41 3.05
C LYS A 137 -12.17 7.12 2.58
N ASN A 138 -13.01 8.15 2.45
CA ASN A 138 -14.41 7.99 2.01
C ASN A 138 -14.50 7.32 0.62
N ALA A 139 -13.60 7.69 -0.30
CA ALA A 139 -13.53 7.06 -1.61
C ALA A 139 -13.15 5.57 -1.53
N MET A 140 -12.23 5.21 -0.64
CA MET A 140 -11.84 3.81 -0.39
C MET A 140 -12.97 3.02 0.25
N GLU A 141 -13.63 3.58 1.26
CA GLU A 141 -14.80 2.96 1.91
C GLU A 141 -15.90 2.66 0.91
N HIS A 142 -16.23 3.64 0.05
CA HIS A 142 -17.23 3.47 -1.00
C HIS A 142 -16.79 2.43 -2.05
N ALA A 143 -15.55 2.49 -2.52
CA ALA A 143 -15.04 1.58 -3.56
C ALA A 143 -15.01 0.12 -3.09
N PHE A 144 -14.68 -0.10 -1.81
CA PHE A 144 -14.57 -1.45 -1.26
C PHE A 144 -15.82 -1.92 -0.51
N GLY A 145 -16.76 -1.01 -0.20
CA GLY A 145 -17.95 -1.28 0.59
C GLY A 145 -17.61 -1.61 2.05
N ILE A 146 -16.53 -1.04 2.58
CA ILE A 146 -16.01 -1.28 3.92
C ILE A 146 -16.04 0.02 4.72
N ASP A 147 -16.11 -0.09 6.05
CA ASP A 147 -15.91 1.05 6.97
C ASP A 147 -14.51 0.93 7.55
N LEU A 148 -13.67 1.93 7.30
CA LEU A 148 -12.27 1.97 7.72
C LEU A 148 -12.09 2.55 9.13
N GLY A 149 -13.12 3.21 9.67
CA GLY A 149 -13.09 3.82 11.00
C GLY A 149 -12.30 5.13 11.07
N ASP A 150 -12.61 5.95 12.08
CA ASP A 150 -12.12 7.34 12.18
C ASP A 150 -10.66 7.48 12.61
N ASP A 151 -10.09 6.44 13.22
CA ASP A 151 -8.71 6.43 13.71
C ASP A 151 -7.68 5.93 12.67
N LEU A 152 -8.08 5.83 11.38
CA LEU A 152 -7.17 5.37 10.35
C LEU A 152 -6.17 6.48 9.97
N ASP A 153 -4.92 6.29 10.36
CA ASP A 153 -3.80 7.06 9.87
C ASP A 153 -3.47 6.66 8.42
N LEU A 154 -3.74 7.57 7.47
CA LEU A 154 -3.47 7.37 6.04
C LEU A 154 -2.01 7.61 5.66
N ASP A 155 -1.22 8.23 6.54
CA ASP A 155 0.19 8.53 6.26
C ASP A 155 1.05 7.25 6.33
N SER A 156 0.51 6.16 6.89
CA SER A 156 1.11 4.83 6.88
C SER A 156 0.41 3.88 5.91
N HIS A 157 1.02 3.70 4.74
CA HIS A 157 0.54 2.74 3.74
C HIS A 157 0.39 1.31 4.28
N GLU A 158 1.23 0.92 5.24
CA GLU A 158 1.16 -0.41 5.87
C GLU A 158 -0.09 -0.53 6.77
N ASN A 159 -0.39 0.51 7.56
CA ASN A 159 -1.59 0.55 8.41
C ASN A 159 -2.86 0.53 7.57
N VAL A 160 -2.90 1.30 6.48
CA VAL A 160 -4.02 1.32 5.53
C VAL A 160 -4.22 -0.06 4.93
N ALA A 161 -3.16 -0.69 4.42
CA ALA A 161 -3.25 -2.01 3.79
C ALA A 161 -3.73 -3.09 4.78
N GLN A 162 -3.21 -3.06 6.00
CA GLN A 162 -3.60 -3.98 7.06
C GLN A 162 -5.08 -3.83 7.42
N ARG A 163 -5.55 -2.60 7.66
CA ARG A 163 -6.95 -2.32 8.03
C ARG A 163 -7.92 -2.69 6.91
N LEU A 164 -7.55 -2.41 5.66
CA LEU A 164 -8.32 -2.88 4.50
C LEU A 164 -8.41 -4.40 4.47
N PHE A 165 -7.30 -5.08 4.70
CA PHE A 165 -7.25 -6.53 4.67
C PHE A 165 -8.13 -7.14 5.78
N GLU A 166 -8.00 -6.65 7.01
CA GLU A 166 -8.83 -7.07 8.15
C GLU A 166 -10.32 -6.90 7.87
N LYS A 167 -10.74 -5.74 7.35
CA LYS A 167 -12.15 -5.45 7.04
C LYS A 167 -12.68 -6.32 5.89
N LEU A 168 -11.88 -6.55 4.85
CA LEU A 168 -12.24 -7.44 3.74
C LEU A 168 -12.33 -8.91 4.19
N GLN A 169 -11.45 -9.36 5.08
CA GLN A 169 -11.52 -10.70 5.65
C GLN A 169 -12.76 -10.87 6.54
N ALA A 170 -13.04 -9.89 7.41
CA ALA A 170 -14.22 -9.89 8.27
C ALA A 170 -15.53 -9.94 7.45
N GLN A 171 -15.60 -9.24 6.30
CA GLN A 171 -16.75 -9.35 5.39
C GLN A 171 -16.86 -10.71 4.68
N ALA A 172 -15.74 -11.35 4.36
CA ALA A 172 -15.74 -12.68 3.74
C ALA A 172 -16.15 -13.79 4.73
N GLU A 173 -15.91 -13.59 6.02
CA GLU A 173 -16.28 -14.51 7.11
C GLU A 173 -17.71 -14.31 7.61
N GLN A 174 -18.35 -13.17 7.30
CA GLN A 174 -19.76 -12.97 7.60
C GLN A 174 -20.63 -13.84 6.68
N PRO A 175 -21.49 -14.73 7.23
CA PRO A 175 -22.44 -15.47 6.41
C PRO A 175 -23.39 -14.47 5.76
N THR A 176 -23.42 -14.45 4.43
CA THR A 176 -24.40 -13.65 3.67
C THR A 176 -25.79 -13.90 4.24
N PRO A 177 -26.46 -12.91 4.86
CA PRO A 177 -27.85 -13.09 5.21
C PRO A 177 -28.59 -13.26 3.89
N ARG A 178 -29.27 -14.39 3.73
CA ARG A 178 -30.27 -14.58 2.67
C ARG A 178 -31.27 -13.45 2.84
N LYS A 179 -31.13 -12.38 2.05
CA LYS A 179 -32.07 -11.26 2.05
C LYS A 179 -33.45 -11.81 1.70
N GLY A 180 -34.30 -11.90 2.72
CA GLY A 180 -35.73 -11.99 2.55
C GLY A 180 -36.22 -10.79 1.73
N ARG A 181 -37.12 -11.06 0.78
CA ARG A 181 -37.82 -10.05 -0.02
C ARG A 181 -38.51 -9.04 0.91
N ALA A 182 -38.04 -7.80 0.90
CA ALA A 182 -38.81 -6.65 1.35
C ALA A 182 -38.50 -5.45 0.45
N GLY A 183 -39.56 -4.93 -0.21
CA GLY A 183 -39.68 -3.58 -0.77
C GLY A 183 -38.69 -3.15 -1.86
N THR A 184 -39.00 -3.39 -3.13
CA THR A 184 -38.26 -2.80 -4.26
C THR A 184 -38.81 -1.42 -4.59
N GLU A 185 -38.18 -0.36 -4.09
CA GLU A 185 -38.27 0.96 -4.74
C GLU A 185 -37.53 0.88 -6.08
N ARG A 186 -38.21 1.25 -7.18
CA ARG A 186 -37.69 1.12 -8.54
C ARG A 186 -36.62 2.19 -8.80
N LYS A 187 -35.35 1.83 -8.62
CA LYS A 187 -34.20 2.63 -9.06
C LYS A 187 -34.20 2.80 -10.58
N SER A 188 -33.80 3.99 -11.06
CA SER A 188 -33.78 4.31 -12.49
C SER A 188 -32.69 3.54 -13.24
N ALA A 189 -32.91 3.29 -14.54
CA ALA A 189 -31.96 2.55 -15.39
C ALA A 189 -30.57 3.20 -15.50
N GLN A 190 -30.47 4.52 -15.28
CA GLN A 190 -29.21 5.25 -15.29
C GLN A 190 -28.42 5.07 -13.98
N GLN A 191 -29.12 4.99 -12.84
CA GLN A 191 -28.51 4.63 -11.56
C GLN A 191 -28.02 3.19 -11.56
N LEU A 192 -28.78 2.25 -12.13
CA LEU A 192 -28.37 0.85 -12.24
C LEU A 192 -27.10 0.69 -13.10
N ARG A 193 -26.99 1.41 -14.22
CA ARG A 193 -25.77 1.36 -15.07
C ARG A 193 -24.57 2.01 -14.40
N ARG A 194 -24.76 3.08 -13.64
CA ARG A 194 -23.70 3.76 -12.90
C ARG A 194 -23.22 2.88 -11.73
N GLU A 195 -24.14 2.30 -10.97
CA GLU A 195 -23.85 1.33 -9.91
C GLU A 195 -23.18 0.06 -10.49
N GLU A 196 -23.58 -0.44 -11.67
CA GLU A 196 -22.94 -1.58 -12.33
C GLU A 196 -21.52 -1.28 -12.83
N ALA A 197 -21.30 -0.10 -13.41
CA ALA A 197 -19.98 0.34 -13.86
C ALA A 197 -19.04 0.59 -12.66
N GLU A 198 -19.53 1.22 -11.59
CA GLU A 198 -18.81 1.45 -10.35
C GLU A 198 -18.52 0.12 -9.61
N ALA A 199 -19.47 -0.84 -9.62
CA ALA A 199 -19.26 -2.17 -9.06
C ALA A 199 -18.28 -3.03 -9.89
N GLN A 200 -18.20 -2.85 -11.22
CA GLN A 200 -17.19 -3.50 -12.05
C GLN A 200 -15.79 -2.92 -11.84
N ALA A 201 -15.67 -1.60 -11.69
CA ALA A 201 -14.41 -0.95 -11.35
C ALA A 201 -13.90 -1.37 -9.96
N GLY A 202 -14.79 -1.44 -8.96
CA GLY A 202 -14.45 -1.96 -7.62
C GLY A 202 -14.02 -3.43 -7.63
N ARG A 203 -14.51 -4.25 -8.57
CA ARG A 203 -14.10 -5.67 -8.71
C ARG A 203 -12.70 -5.82 -9.30
N SER A 204 -12.30 -5.00 -10.27
CA SER A 204 -10.96 -5.08 -10.87
C SER A 204 -9.87 -4.64 -9.87
N VAL A 205 -10.13 -3.57 -9.11
CA VAL A 205 -9.23 -3.11 -8.05
C VAL A 205 -9.16 -4.12 -6.90
N ARG A 206 -10.30 -4.70 -6.47
CA ARG A 206 -10.35 -5.75 -5.45
C ARG A 206 -9.59 -7.02 -5.87
N GLU A 207 -9.58 -7.39 -7.15
CA GLU A 207 -8.79 -8.51 -7.67
C GLU A 207 -7.28 -8.21 -7.69
N VAL A 208 -6.87 -7.00 -8.08
CA VAL A 208 -5.47 -6.58 -8.06
C VAL A 208 -4.96 -6.51 -6.61
N TYR A 209 -5.73 -5.92 -5.70
CA TYR A 209 -5.41 -5.84 -4.28
C TYR A 209 -5.38 -7.22 -3.62
N ARG A 210 -6.35 -8.10 -3.90
CA ARG A 210 -6.33 -9.49 -3.42
C ARG A 210 -5.11 -10.26 -3.91
N LYS A 211 -4.66 -10.02 -5.15
CA LYS A 211 -3.43 -10.64 -5.68
C LYS A 211 -2.17 -10.11 -4.99
N LEU A 212 -2.12 -8.80 -4.70
CA LEU A 212 -1.03 -8.15 -3.96
C LEU A 212 -1.00 -8.57 -2.49
N ALA A 213 -2.13 -8.49 -1.77
CA ALA A 213 -2.26 -8.89 -0.38
C ALA A 213 -2.02 -10.40 -0.18
N SER A 214 -2.45 -11.25 -1.11
CA SER A 214 -2.13 -12.69 -1.07
C SER A 214 -0.63 -12.98 -1.32
N ALA A 215 0.08 -12.07 -2.00
CA ALA A 215 1.52 -12.18 -2.22
C ALA A 215 2.35 -11.67 -1.03
N LEU A 216 1.80 -10.80 -0.17
CA LEU A 216 2.49 -10.11 0.93
C LEU A 216 2.01 -10.49 2.35
N HIS A 217 1.18 -11.54 2.49
CA HIS A 217 0.55 -11.86 3.78
C HIS A 217 1.53 -12.40 4.86
N PRO A 218 1.48 -11.90 6.12
CA PRO A 218 2.40 -12.26 7.21
C PRO A 218 2.28 -13.72 7.71
N ASP A 219 1.20 -14.41 7.36
CA ASP A 219 1.04 -15.86 7.60
C ASP A 219 2.00 -16.72 6.73
N ARG A 220 2.79 -16.05 5.86
CA ARG A 220 3.93 -16.62 5.13
C ARG A 220 5.30 -16.07 5.57
N GLU A 221 5.34 -15.19 6.57
CA GLU A 221 6.57 -14.63 7.13
C GLU A 221 7.27 -15.71 7.97
N THR A 222 8.41 -16.21 7.49
CA THR A 222 9.14 -17.31 8.13
C THR A 222 10.17 -16.82 9.18
N ASN A 223 10.35 -15.50 9.29
CA ASN A 223 11.27 -14.89 10.26
C ASN A 223 10.60 -14.73 11.62
N ALA A 224 11.09 -15.49 12.62
CA ALA A 224 10.53 -15.51 13.97
C ALA A 224 10.59 -14.15 14.66
N ALA A 225 11.63 -13.34 14.42
CA ALA A 225 11.80 -12.03 15.05
C ALA A 225 10.84 -10.97 14.49
N GLU A 226 10.58 -11.00 13.18
CA GLU A 226 9.57 -10.15 12.53
C GLU A 226 8.16 -10.52 12.97
N ARG A 227 7.89 -11.82 13.13
CA ARG A 227 6.62 -12.33 13.62
C ARG A 227 6.39 -11.97 15.10
N GLU A 228 7.43 -12.02 15.95
CA GLU A 228 7.37 -11.57 17.35
C GLU A 228 7.15 -10.06 17.46
N ARG A 229 7.84 -9.25 16.63
CA ARG A 229 7.62 -7.81 16.55
C ARG A 229 6.19 -7.47 16.11
N LYS A 230 5.67 -8.14 15.08
CA LYS A 230 4.28 -7.97 14.59
C LYS A 230 3.25 -8.47 15.60
N THR A 231 3.52 -9.56 16.33
CA THR A 231 2.64 -10.09 17.39
C THR A 231 2.58 -9.16 18.61
N GLY A 232 3.71 -8.56 19.01
CA GLY A 232 3.77 -7.62 20.13
C GLY A 232 3.05 -6.29 19.87
N LEU A 233 2.97 -5.87 18.60
CA LEU A 233 2.21 -4.69 18.18
C LEU A 233 0.70 -4.92 18.15
N MET A 234 0.23 -6.16 17.97
CA MET A 234 -1.20 -6.52 17.97
C MET A 234 -1.80 -6.79 19.36
N GLN A 235 -0.98 -6.83 20.41
CA GLN A 235 -1.43 -7.06 21.80
C GLN A 235 -1.53 -5.77 22.63
N ARG A 236 -1.51 -4.60 21.98
CA ARG A 236 -1.88 -3.31 22.58
C ARG A 236 -3.15 -2.78 21.95
#